data_AF-A0A3B5R9Q9-F1
#
_entry.id   AF-A0A3B5R9Q9-F1
#
_cell.length_a   1.000
_cell.length_b   1.000
_cell.length_c   1.000
_cell.angle_alpha   90.00
_cell.angle_beta   90.00
_cell.angle_gamma   90.00
#
_symmetry.space_group_name_H-M   'P 1'
#
loop_
_entity.id
_entity.type
_entity.pdbx_description
1 polymer ?
#
loop_
_entity_poly.entity_id
_entity_poly.type
_entity_poly.pdbx_seq_one_letter_code
_entity_poly.pdbx_strand_id
1 'polypeptide(L)'
;GVKQVVTNLSVFNVTTSSLFVYWTKPKGSSSFYRIHWKSGEISLQRNVSETYLTISNLTAGEQYTITVSAVAADNLTEGKSETVVIYTSK
;
A
#
# COMPACT_ATOMS: atom_id res chain seq x y z
N GLY A 1 -15.12 19.46 -1.80
CA GLY A 1 -13.89 18.96 -2.44
C GLY A 1 -13.93 17.44 -2.45
N VAL A 2 -13.69 16.81 -3.60
CA VAL A 2 -13.87 15.35 -3.72
C VAL A 2 -12.78 14.63 -2.92
N LYS A 3 -13.18 13.66 -2.09
CA LYS A 3 -12.32 12.93 -1.16
C LYS A 3 -11.42 11.94 -1.93
N GLN A 4 -10.14 12.29 -2.13
CA GLN A 4 -9.14 11.38 -2.70
C GLN A 4 -8.53 10.49 -1.61
N VAL A 5 -9.31 9.47 -1.21
CA VAL A 5 -8.90 8.47 -0.22
C VAL A 5 -9.12 7.11 -0.84
N VAL A 6 -8.07 6.29 -0.90
CA VAL A 6 -8.22 4.88 -1.26
C VAL A 6 -9.10 4.20 -0.20
N THR A 7 -9.93 3.23 -0.56
CA THR A 7 -10.78 2.53 0.41
C THR A 7 -10.61 1.03 0.30
N ASN A 8 -11.16 0.25 1.24
CA ASN A 8 -11.05 -1.21 1.25
C ASN A 8 -9.59 -1.69 1.13
N LEU A 9 -8.66 -0.98 1.79
CA LEU A 9 -7.28 -1.43 1.87
C LEU A 9 -7.25 -2.75 2.62
N SER A 10 -6.70 -3.78 2.01
CA SER A 10 -6.70 -5.12 2.58
C SER A 10 -5.52 -5.93 2.07
N VAL A 11 -5.10 -6.90 2.89
CA VAL A 11 -3.95 -7.76 2.65
C VAL A 11 -4.40 -9.21 2.65
N PHE A 12 -3.90 -9.99 1.69
CA PHE A 12 -4.16 -11.43 1.58
C PHE A 12 -2.93 -12.16 1.03
N ASN A 13 -3.02 -13.50 0.93
CA ASN A 13 -1.93 -14.38 0.48
C ASN A 13 -0.60 -14.06 1.20
N VAL A 14 -0.67 -13.89 2.52
CA VAL A 14 0.50 -13.62 3.35
C VAL A 14 1.29 -14.91 3.50
N THR A 15 2.56 -14.85 3.12
CA THR A 15 3.53 -15.93 3.27
C THR A 15 4.65 -15.49 4.22
N THR A 16 5.69 -16.31 4.33
CA THR A 16 6.90 -15.98 5.10
C THR A 16 7.71 -14.85 4.46
N SER A 17 7.58 -14.59 3.16
CA SER A 17 8.42 -13.62 2.43
C SER A 17 7.66 -12.73 1.45
N SER A 18 6.33 -12.83 1.42
CA SER A 18 5.50 -12.02 0.54
C SER A 18 4.09 -11.80 1.08
N LEU A 19 3.43 -10.79 0.55
CA LEU A 19 2.01 -10.55 0.75
C LEU A 19 1.42 -9.86 -0.48
N PHE A 20 0.11 -9.99 -0.66
CA PHE A 20 -0.62 -9.24 -1.66
C PHE A 20 -1.45 -8.16 -0.96
N VAL A 21 -1.30 -6.91 -1.40
CA VAL A 21 -2.09 -5.77 -0.93
C VAL A 21 -2.96 -5.24 -2.06
N TYR A 22 -4.20 -4.88 -1.74
CA TYR A 22 -5.12 -4.25 -2.67
C TYR A 22 -5.95 -3.16 -2.01
N TRP A 23 -6.47 -2.27 -2.84
CA TRP A 23 -7.34 -1.17 -2.43
C TRP A 23 -8.34 -0.83 -3.53
N THR A 24 -9.31 0.00 -3.20
CA THR A 24 -10.30 0.56 -4.11
C THR A 24 -9.89 1.98 -4.50
N LYS A 25 -9.95 2.28 -5.79
CA LYS A 25 -9.67 3.62 -6.36
C LYS A 25 -10.61 4.68 -5.75
N PRO A 26 -10.11 5.87 -5.36
CA PRO A 26 -10.96 6.97 -4.91
C PRO A 26 -11.92 7.46 -6.01
N LYS A 27 -13.02 8.12 -5.59
CA LYS A 27 -13.89 8.89 -6.51
C LYS A 27 -13.12 10.14 -6.98
N GLY A 28 -12.23 10.01 -7.96
CA GLY A 28 -11.39 11.09 -8.45
C GLY A 28 -10.34 10.60 -9.45
N SER A 29 -9.66 11.55 -10.08
CA SER A 29 -8.61 11.26 -11.07
C SER A 29 -7.26 11.01 -10.38
N SER A 30 -7.03 9.77 -9.94
CA SER A 30 -5.68 9.32 -9.58
C SER A 30 -4.89 8.91 -10.84
N SER A 31 -3.61 9.26 -10.86
CA SER A 31 -2.62 8.87 -11.87
C SER A 31 -2.02 7.51 -11.52
N PHE A 32 -1.53 7.39 -10.28
CA PHE A 32 -0.92 6.18 -9.74
C PHE A 32 -1.14 6.13 -8.23
N TYR A 33 -0.62 5.10 -7.59
CA TYR A 33 -0.64 4.91 -6.13
C TYR A 33 0.76 4.75 -5.62
N ARG A 34 1.01 5.29 -4.43
CA ARG A 34 2.26 5.11 -3.69
C ARG A 34 2.00 4.23 -2.48
N ILE A 35 2.77 3.16 -2.38
CA ILE A 35 2.69 2.17 -1.32
C ILE A 35 3.97 2.25 -0.53
N HIS A 36 3.87 2.47 0.77
CA HIS A 36 4.96 2.40 1.73
C HIS A 36 4.77 1.19 2.61
N TRP A 37 5.84 0.47 2.93
CA TRP A 37 5.82 -0.56 3.97
C TRP A 37 7.05 -0.49 4.85
N LYS A 38 6.84 -0.70 6.16
CA LYS A 38 7.91 -0.63 7.17
C LYS A 38 7.86 -1.79 8.16
N SER A 39 9.04 -2.24 8.59
CA SER A 39 9.24 -3.22 9.66
C SER A 39 10.58 -2.94 10.37
N GLY A 40 10.54 -2.57 11.65
CA GLY A 40 11.72 -2.09 12.37
C GLY A 40 12.38 -0.91 11.63
N GLU A 41 13.66 -1.04 11.31
CA GLU A 41 14.45 -0.05 10.55
C GLU A 41 14.20 -0.10 9.03
N ILE A 42 13.52 -1.14 8.53
CA ILE A 42 13.20 -1.26 7.10
C ILE A 42 12.06 -0.29 6.77
N SER A 43 12.28 0.58 5.79
CA SER A 43 11.26 1.46 5.21
C SER A 43 11.44 1.49 3.68
N LEU A 44 10.43 0.99 2.96
CA LEU A 44 10.47 0.84 1.51
C LEU A 44 9.22 1.44 0.88
N GLN A 45 9.31 1.81 -0.41
CA GLN A 45 8.20 2.34 -1.16
C GLN A 45 8.17 1.84 -2.61
N ARG A 46 6.99 1.86 -3.23
CA ARG A 46 6.79 1.60 -4.65
C ARG A 46 5.59 2.36 -5.20
N ASN A 47 5.72 2.85 -6.45
CA ASN A 47 4.61 3.40 -7.21
C ASN A 47 4.05 2.35 -8.18
N VAL A 48 2.74 2.29 -8.33
CA VAL A 48 2.03 1.40 -9.30
C VAL A 48 0.82 2.10 -9.90
N SER A 49 0.47 1.76 -11.14
CA SER A 49 -0.76 2.22 -11.80
C SER A 49 -2.00 1.43 -11.37
N GLU A 50 -1.79 0.18 -11.00
CA GLU A 50 -2.82 -0.77 -10.59
C GLU A 50 -3.33 -0.47 -9.17
N THR A 51 -4.46 -1.06 -8.80
CA THR A 51 -5.01 -0.95 -7.43
C THR A 51 -4.56 -2.08 -6.52
N TYR A 52 -3.40 -2.67 -6.81
CA TYR A 52 -2.83 -3.77 -6.05
C TYR A 52 -1.31 -3.83 -6.20
N LEU A 53 -0.66 -4.55 -5.29
CA LEU A 53 0.77 -4.84 -5.34
C LEU A 53 1.07 -6.15 -4.59
N THR A 54 1.90 -7.01 -5.19
CA THR A 54 2.61 -8.06 -4.43
C THR A 54 3.89 -7.46 -3.86
N ILE A 55 4.01 -7.47 -2.53
CA ILE A 55 5.24 -7.11 -1.83
C ILE A 55 6.00 -8.41 -1.55
N SER A 56 7.25 -8.48 -1.96
CA SER A 56 8.13 -9.66 -1.82
C SER A 56 9.39 -9.30 -1.03
N ASN A 57 10.22 -10.30 -0.74
CA ASN A 57 11.46 -10.17 0.03
C ASN A 57 11.22 -9.63 1.45
N LEU A 58 10.13 -10.09 2.06
CA LEU A 58 9.82 -9.81 3.46
C LEU A 58 10.52 -10.81 4.39
N THR A 59 10.71 -10.43 5.64
CA THR A 59 11.22 -11.30 6.69
C THR A 59 10.08 -12.07 7.34
N ALA A 60 10.28 -13.35 7.63
CA ALA A 60 9.28 -14.22 8.24
C ALA A 60 8.98 -13.84 9.70
N GLY A 61 7.71 -13.89 10.09
CA GLY A 61 7.24 -13.59 11.45
C GLY A 61 7.32 -12.11 11.87
N GLU A 62 7.64 -11.19 10.97
CA GLU A 62 7.82 -9.76 11.26
C GLU A 62 6.54 -8.96 11.01
N GLN A 63 6.39 -7.87 11.77
CA GLN A 63 5.25 -6.95 11.62
C GLN A 63 5.54 -5.92 10.54
N TYR A 64 4.68 -5.86 9.52
CA TYR A 64 4.70 -4.81 8.52
C TYR A 64 3.53 -3.84 8.70
N THR A 65 3.84 -2.54 8.70
CA THR A 65 2.83 -1.48 8.50
C THR A 65 2.85 -1.08 7.04
N ILE A 66 1.72 -1.21 6.35
CA ILE A 66 1.57 -0.87 4.92
C ILE A 66 0.64 0.33 4.81
N THR A 67 1.08 1.36 4.10
CA THR A 67 0.36 2.62 3.89
C THR A 67 0.21 2.87 2.39
N VAL A 68 -0.99 3.23 1.94
CA VAL A 68 -1.29 3.49 0.53
C VAL A 68 -1.90 4.87 0.34
N SER A 69 -1.34 5.65 -0.59
CA SER A 69 -1.85 6.95 -1.02
C SER A 69 -2.15 6.95 -2.52
N ALA A 70 -3.24 7.61 -2.93
CA ALA A 70 -3.46 7.97 -4.33
C ALA A 70 -2.64 9.22 -4.68
N VAL A 71 -2.07 9.27 -5.88
CA VAL A 71 -1.34 10.44 -6.39
C VAL A 71 -2.08 10.99 -7.60
N ALA A 72 -2.32 12.31 -7.62
CA ALA A 72 -3.06 12.97 -8.69
C ALA A 72 -2.25 13.03 -10.01
N ALA A 73 -2.91 13.46 -11.09
CA ALA A 73 -2.33 13.58 -12.44
C ALA A 73 -1.17 14.60 -12.55
N ASP A 74 -1.04 15.51 -11.58
CA ASP A 74 0.12 16.40 -11.47
C ASP A 74 1.38 15.69 -10.93
N ASN A 75 1.28 14.40 -10.59
CA ASN A 75 2.32 13.54 -10.02
C ASN A 75 2.91 14.04 -8.68
N LEU A 76 2.31 15.06 -8.06
CA LEU A 76 2.80 15.74 -6.86
C LEU A 76 1.80 15.65 -5.72
N THR A 77 0.52 15.83 -6.02
CA THR A 77 -0.52 15.91 -4.99
C THR A 77 -0.88 14.51 -4.50
N GLU A 78 -0.52 14.20 -3.26
CA GLU A 78 -0.93 12.98 -2.57
C GLU A 78 -2.26 13.17 -1.84
N GLY A 79 -3.18 12.22 -2.07
CA GLY A 79 -4.41 12.11 -1.30
C GLY A 79 -4.16 11.62 0.12
N LYS A 80 -5.22 11.59 0.94
CA LYS A 80 -5.12 11.00 2.27
C LYS A 80 -4.89 9.49 2.15
N SER A 81 -4.01 8.98 3.00
CA SER A 81 -3.60 7.58 3.01
C SER A 81 -4.51 6.70 3.86
N GLU A 82 -4.52 5.42 3.53
CA GLU A 82 -5.03 4.35 4.40
C GLU A 82 -3.88 3.44 4.83
N THR A 83 -4.02 2.82 6.00
CA THR A 83 -2.98 1.98 6.59
C THR A 83 -3.54 0.68 7.12
N VAL A 84 -2.76 -0.40 6.98
CA VAL A 84 -3.01 -1.71 7.56
C VAL A 84 -1.73 -2.25 8.20
N VAL A 85 -1.88 -3.01 9.28
CA VAL A 85 -0.77 -3.66 9.99
C VAL A 85 -0.99 -5.17 9.93
N ILE A 86 0.04 -5.92 9.56
CA ILE A 86 -0.02 -7.38 9.39
C ILE A 86 1.32 -8.03 9.78
N TYR A 87 1.29 -9.29 10.17
CA TYR A 87 2.48 -10.10 10.36
C TYR A 87 2.66 -11.07 9.19
N THR A 88 3.88 -11.25 8.71
CA THR A 88 4.21 -12.36 7.80
C THR A 88 4.07 -13.69 8.52
N SER A 89 3.87 -14.76 7.76
CA SER A 89 3.89 -16.11 8.31
C SER A 89 5.27 -16.45 8.88
N LYS A 90 5.32 -17.42 9.78
CA LYS A 90 6.57 -18.01 10.28
C LYS A 90 7.00 -19.18 9.41
#